data_AF-A0AA51NYZ4-F1
#
_entry.id   AF-A0AA51NYZ4-F1
#
_cell.length_a   1.000
_cell.length_b   1.000
_cell.length_c   1.000
_cell.angle_alpha   90.00
_cell.angle_beta   90.00
_cell.angle_gamma   90.00
#
_symmetry.space_group_name_H-M   'P 1'
#
loop_
_entity.id
_entity.type
_entity.pdbx_description
1 polymer ?
#
loop_
_entity_poly.entity_id
_entity_poly.type
_entity_poly.pdbx_seq_one_letter_code
_entity_poly.pdbx_strand_id
1 'polypeptide(L)'
;NDCVLVAVLTHGEMGMLYAKDTHYKTDNLWYYFTADKCPSLAGKPKIFFVQACQGDKLDGGITLSNRTETDGSSSSQYRIPVHADFLIVFSTVPGYYSWRNTTRGSWFMQALC
;
A
#
# COMPACT_ATOMS: atom_id res chain seq x y z
N ASN A 1 -18.20 10.10 -7.90
CA ASN A 1 -17.07 9.46 -7.19
C ASN A 1 -16.17 8.82 -8.19
N ASP A 2 -15.01 9.44 -8.40
CA ASP A 2 -14.05 9.08 -9.46
C ASP A 2 -13.01 8.07 -8.94
N CYS A 3 -12.72 8.09 -7.65
CA CYS A 3 -11.84 7.13 -6.97
C CYS A 3 -12.18 7.00 -5.47
N VAL A 4 -11.46 6.13 -4.76
CA VAL A 4 -11.38 6.11 -3.29
C VAL A 4 -9.91 6.17 -2.86
N LEU A 5 -9.64 6.90 -1.78
CA LEU A 5 -8.33 6.98 -1.15
C LEU A 5 -8.48 6.69 0.35
N VAL A 6 -7.66 5.78 0.87
CA VAL A 6 -7.60 5.42 2.28
C VAL A 6 -6.16 5.55 2.77
N ALA A 7 -5.93 6.33 3.82
CA ALA A 7 -4.62 6.46 4.45
C ALA A 7 -4.66 5.89 5.87
N VAL A 8 -3.74 4.97 6.17
CA VAL A 8 -3.62 4.30 7.47
C VAL A 8 -2.23 4.52 8.02
N LEU A 9 -2.15 5.13 9.20
CA LEU A 9 -0.90 5.43 9.89
C LEU A 9 -0.95 4.78 11.28
N THR A 10 -0.22 3.69 11.45
CA THR A 10 -0.23 2.94 12.70
C THR A 10 1.07 2.17 12.93
N HIS A 11 1.19 1.52 14.09
CA HIS A 11 2.15 0.45 14.30
C HIS A 11 1.67 -0.82 13.58
N GLY A 12 2.62 -1.66 13.22
CA GLY A 12 2.32 -2.93 12.59
C GLY A 12 3.55 -3.82 12.57
N GLU A 13 3.32 -5.02 12.09
CA GLU A 13 4.35 -6.01 11.79
C GLU A 13 3.99 -6.67 10.45
N MET A 14 4.76 -7.69 10.03
CA MET A 14 4.60 -8.32 8.72
C MET A 14 3.17 -8.86 8.50
N GLY A 15 2.39 -8.15 7.66
CA GLY A 15 1.01 -8.49 7.32
C GLY A 15 -0.06 -8.11 8.35
N MET A 16 0.30 -7.39 9.42
CA MET A 16 -0.62 -6.98 10.49
C MET A 16 -0.55 -5.49 10.77
N LEU A 17 -1.70 -4.86 10.97
CA LEU A 17 -1.88 -3.47 11.37
C LEU A 17 -2.49 -3.42 12.76
N TYR A 18 -2.04 -2.48 13.59
CA TYR A 18 -2.53 -2.37 14.95
C TYR A 18 -3.65 -1.32 15.02
N ALA A 19 -4.79 -1.68 15.60
CA ALA A 19 -5.79 -0.74 16.07
C ALA A 19 -5.55 -0.43 17.56
N LYS A 20 -6.41 0.39 18.15
CA LYS A 20 -6.29 0.77 19.57
C LYS A 20 -6.43 -0.43 20.51
N ASP A 21 -7.25 -1.41 20.12
CA ASP A 21 -7.70 -2.54 20.91
C ASP A 21 -7.03 -3.85 20.48
N THR A 22 -6.91 -4.11 19.18
CA THR A 22 -6.31 -5.35 18.65
C THR A 22 -5.61 -5.13 17.30
N HIS A 23 -4.86 -6.14 16.84
CA HIS A 23 -4.28 -6.16 15.50
C HIS A 23 -5.21 -6.84 14.50
N TYR A 24 -5.07 -6.48 13.23
CA TYR A 24 -5.83 -7.07 12.13
C TYR A 24 -4.96 -7.22 10.87
N LYS A 25 -5.33 -8.16 10.00
CA LYS A 25 -4.61 -8.41 8.75
C LYS A 25 -4.74 -7.22 7.81
N THR A 26 -3.65 -6.85 7.15
CA THR A 26 -3.62 -5.78 6.14
C THR A 26 -4.69 -5.97 5.06
N ASP A 27 -4.96 -7.21 4.65
CA ASP A 27 -5.90 -7.51 3.56
C ASP A 27 -7.34 -7.12 3.87
N ASN A 28 -7.71 -7.07 5.16
CA ASN A 28 -9.02 -6.62 5.60
C ASN A 28 -9.30 -5.15 5.22
N LEU A 29 -8.24 -4.37 4.97
CA LEU A 29 -8.33 -2.96 4.62
C LEU A 29 -8.99 -2.75 3.25
N TRP A 30 -8.67 -3.60 2.27
CA TRP A 30 -9.16 -3.49 0.90
C TRP A 30 -10.16 -4.58 0.50
N TYR A 31 -10.33 -5.62 1.32
CA TYR A 31 -11.21 -6.76 1.03
C TYR A 31 -12.63 -6.36 0.60
N TYR A 32 -13.20 -5.33 1.22
CA TYR A 32 -14.57 -4.86 0.93
C TYR A 32 -14.67 -3.92 -0.28
N PHE A 33 -13.54 -3.52 -0.87
CA PHE A 33 -13.49 -2.62 -2.02
C PHE A 33 -13.32 -3.37 -3.35
N THR A 34 -13.25 -4.71 -3.33
CA THR A 34 -13.18 -5.52 -4.54
C THR A 34 -14.45 -5.35 -5.38
N ALA A 35 -14.36 -5.50 -6.69
CA ALA A 35 -15.46 -5.18 -7.61
C ALA A 35 -16.75 -6.00 -7.34
N ASP A 36 -16.62 -7.22 -6.81
CA ASP A 36 -17.73 -8.08 -6.38
C ASP A 36 -18.46 -7.55 -5.14
N LYS A 37 -17.76 -6.86 -4.23
CA LYS A 37 -18.34 -6.34 -2.98
C LYS A 37 -18.70 -4.87 -3.04
N CYS A 38 -18.00 -4.11 -3.88
CA CYS A 38 -18.28 -2.71 -4.12
C CYS A 38 -18.42 -2.42 -5.63
N PRO A 39 -19.53 -2.82 -6.27
CA PRO A 39 -19.74 -2.61 -7.70
C PRO A 39 -19.68 -1.14 -8.13
N SER A 40 -20.03 -0.21 -7.24
CA SER A 40 -19.97 1.24 -7.50
C SER A 40 -18.55 1.79 -7.69
N LEU A 41 -17.53 1.04 -7.26
CA LEU A 41 -16.10 1.32 -7.43
C LEU A 41 -15.44 0.38 -8.45
N ALA A 42 -16.19 -0.47 -9.15
CA ALA A 42 -15.63 -1.27 -10.25
C ALA A 42 -15.14 -0.36 -11.38
N GLY A 43 -13.91 -0.59 -11.88
CA GLY A 43 -13.29 0.24 -12.92
C GLY A 43 -12.80 1.61 -12.43
N LYS A 44 -12.80 1.86 -11.11
CA LYS A 44 -12.35 3.12 -10.50
C LYS A 44 -11.12 2.90 -9.64
N PRO A 45 -10.14 3.83 -9.62
CA PRO A 45 -8.96 3.71 -8.79
C PRO A 45 -9.30 3.60 -7.30
N LYS A 46 -8.63 2.65 -6.63
CA LYS A 46 -8.75 2.30 -5.21
C LYS A 46 -7.36 2.40 -4.58
N ILE A 47 -7.06 3.54 -3.96
CA ILE A 47 -5.72 3.92 -3.52
C ILE A 47 -5.60 3.76 -2.00
N PHE A 48 -4.59 3.04 -1.54
CA PHE A 48 -4.34 2.80 -0.12
C PHE A 48 -2.89 3.20 0.21
N PHE A 49 -2.72 4.14 1.14
CA PHE A 49 -1.43 4.51 1.71
C PHE A 49 -1.32 3.90 3.11
N VAL A 50 -0.37 3.00 3.30
CA VAL A 50 -0.18 2.30 4.58
C VAL A 50 1.20 2.60 5.14
N GLN A 51 1.21 3.44 6.18
CA GLN A 51 2.38 3.73 6.99
C GLN A 51 2.34 2.83 8.22
N ALA A 52 3.05 1.71 8.15
CA ALA A 52 3.28 0.78 9.25
C ALA A 52 4.62 0.08 9.08
N CYS A 53 5.21 -0.40 10.18
CA CYS A 53 6.38 -1.28 10.11
C CYS A 53 5.95 -2.65 9.54
N GLN A 54 6.81 -3.28 8.74
CA GLN A 54 6.58 -4.64 8.25
C GLN A 54 7.63 -5.65 8.78
N GLY A 55 8.39 -5.24 9.79
CA GLY A 55 9.39 -6.06 10.47
C GLY A 55 10.41 -5.19 11.20
N ASP A 56 11.43 -5.85 11.75
CA ASP A 56 12.39 -5.23 12.66
C ASP A 56 13.76 -4.99 12.02
N LYS A 57 13.95 -5.36 10.75
CA LYS A 57 15.22 -5.14 10.06
C LYS A 57 15.35 -3.67 9.70
N LEU A 58 16.53 -3.12 9.95
CA LEU A 58 16.89 -1.79 9.47
C LEU A 58 17.36 -1.94 8.02
N ASP A 59 16.72 -1.20 7.10
CA ASP A 59 17.19 -1.11 5.71
C ASP A 59 18.40 -0.16 5.68
N GLY A 60 19.58 -0.69 5.35
CA GLY A 60 20.80 0.10 5.21
C GLY A 60 20.82 0.95 3.94
N GLY A 61 19.89 0.72 3.01
CA GLY A 61 19.89 1.32 1.68
C GLY A 61 21.03 0.78 0.81
N ILE A 62 20.86 0.90 -0.52
CA ILE A 62 21.94 0.67 -1.48
C ILE A 62 22.01 1.83 -2.46
N THR A 63 23.22 2.20 -2.89
CA THR A 63 23.42 3.20 -3.95
C THR A 63 23.30 2.50 -5.31
N LEU A 64 22.15 2.65 -5.99
CA LEU A 64 21.95 2.08 -7.32
C LEU A 64 22.53 2.98 -8.42
N SER A 65 23.36 2.38 -9.27
CA SER A 65 23.75 2.92 -10.58
C SER A 65 23.04 2.10 -11.67
N ASN A 66 22.29 2.82 -12.52
CA ASN A 66 21.46 2.37 -13.67
C ASN A 66 20.12 1.67 -13.38
N ARG A 67 19.10 2.13 -14.11
CA ARG A 67 17.70 1.69 -14.09
C ARG A 67 17.43 0.83 -15.34
N THR A 68 16.74 -0.30 -15.19
CA THR A 68 16.17 -1.06 -16.33
C THR A 68 14.66 -0.85 -16.40
N GLU A 69 14.19 -0.50 -17.59
CA GLU A 69 12.78 -0.37 -18.00
C GLU A 69 12.18 -1.75 -18.31
N THR A 70 10.85 -1.87 -18.42
CA THR A 70 10.21 -3.03 -19.07
C THR A 70 8.92 -2.62 -19.77
N ASP A 71 8.79 -3.09 -21.01
CA ASP A 71 7.80 -2.80 -22.03
C ASP A 71 6.91 -4.03 -22.30
N GLY A 72 5.63 -3.82 -22.67
CA GLY A 72 4.73 -4.91 -23.06
C GLY A 72 3.40 -4.45 -23.68
N SER A 73 3.02 -5.04 -24.82
CA SER A 73 1.99 -4.60 -25.77
C SER A 73 0.75 -5.52 -25.91
N SER A 74 -0.39 -4.86 -26.23
CA SER A 74 -1.65 -5.22 -26.95
C SER A 74 -2.51 -6.48 -26.66
N SER A 75 -3.78 -6.19 -26.32
CA SER A 75 -5.08 -6.83 -26.63
C SER A 75 -5.32 -8.31 -26.35
N SER A 76 -6.04 -8.59 -25.26
CA SER A 76 -6.84 -9.79 -25.03
C SER A 76 -8.09 -9.41 -24.23
N GLN A 77 -9.20 -10.11 -24.40
CA GLN A 77 -10.43 -9.90 -23.63
C GLN A 77 -10.13 -9.95 -22.12
N TYR A 78 -10.05 -8.80 -21.45
CA TYR A 78 -9.45 -8.72 -20.12
C TYR A 78 -10.50 -9.03 -19.06
N ARG A 79 -10.39 -10.22 -18.46
CA ARG A 79 -11.12 -10.52 -17.22
C ARG A 79 -10.46 -9.68 -16.14
N ILE A 80 -11.12 -8.60 -15.75
CA ILE A 80 -10.67 -7.70 -14.70
C ILE A 80 -10.41 -8.56 -13.45
N PRO A 81 -9.16 -8.66 -12.97
CA PRO A 81 -8.86 -9.43 -11.76
C PRO A 81 -9.64 -8.83 -10.59
N VAL A 82 -9.95 -9.65 -9.58
CA VAL A 82 -10.72 -9.22 -8.40
C VAL A 82 -10.10 -8.01 -7.70
N HIS A 83 -8.78 -7.83 -7.86
CA HIS A 83 -7.97 -6.73 -7.34
C HIS A 83 -7.53 -5.74 -8.44
N ALA A 84 -8.29 -5.57 -9.51
CA ALA A 84 -8.01 -4.52 -10.47
C ALA A 84 -8.28 -3.12 -9.89
N ASP A 85 -7.59 -2.15 -10.45
CA ASP A 85 -7.66 -0.74 -10.06
C ASP A 85 -7.20 -0.44 -8.63
N PHE A 86 -6.50 -1.38 -7.97
CA PHE A 86 -5.89 -1.14 -6.66
C PHE A 86 -4.47 -0.60 -6.79
N LEU A 87 -4.20 0.49 -6.09
CA LEU A 87 -2.84 0.97 -5.84
C LEU A 87 -2.61 0.94 -4.33
N ILE A 88 -1.77 0.02 -3.87
CA ILE A 88 -1.44 -0.12 -2.44
C ILE A 88 0.02 0.29 -2.28
N VAL A 89 0.25 1.35 -1.51
CA VAL A 89 1.57 1.92 -1.27
C VAL A 89 1.91 1.75 0.20
N PHE A 90 2.94 0.96 0.47
CA PHE A 90 3.49 0.81 1.81
C PHE A 90 4.70 1.70 1.99
N SER A 91 4.85 2.26 3.20
CA SER A 91 6.04 3.05 3.55
C SER A 91 7.29 2.20 3.80
N THR A 92 7.13 0.88 3.91
CA THR A 92 8.23 -0.09 4.08
C THR A 92 8.00 -1.34 3.26
N VAL A 93 9.12 -1.95 2.85
CA VAL A 93 9.15 -3.28 2.23
C VAL A 93 8.93 -4.35 3.32
N PRO A 94 8.28 -5.48 3.02
CA PRO A 94 8.17 -6.60 3.96
C PRO A 94 9.50 -6.95 4.64
N GLY A 95 9.49 -7.02 5.96
CA GLY A 95 10.67 -7.34 6.79
C GLY A 95 11.44 -6.13 7.33
N TYR A 96 11.12 -4.91 6.90
CA TYR A 96 11.85 -3.70 7.28
C TYR A 96 11.05 -2.74 8.18
N TYR A 97 11.78 -1.99 9.01
CA TYR A 97 11.24 -1.04 9.97
C TYR A 97 10.87 0.30 9.33
N SER A 98 9.76 0.91 9.78
CA SER A 98 9.26 2.16 9.23
C SER A 98 9.71 3.37 10.05
N TRP A 99 10.55 4.21 9.46
CA TRP A 99 11.07 5.40 10.14
C TRP A 99 10.03 6.52 10.23
N ARG A 100 9.74 6.93 11.46
CA ARG A 100 8.94 8.12 11.76
C ARG A 100 9.73 9.07 12.65
N ASN A 101 9.90 10.30 12.20
CA ASN A 101 10.41 11.37 13.06
C ASN A 101 9.26 11.83 13.98
N THR A 102 9.52 11.90 15.28
CA THR A 102 8.51 12.22 16.31
C THR A 102 8.06 13.69 16.28
N THR A 103 8.88 14.60 15.77
CA THR A 103 8.56 16.05 15.68
C THR A 103 8.17 16.50 14.27
N ARG A 104 8.67 15.83 13.22
CA ARG A 104 8.41 16.23 11.81
C ARG A 104 7.46 15.29 11.06
N GLY A 105 7.09 14.14 11.63
CA GLY A 105 6.29 13.11 10.95
C GLY A 105 7.16 12.09 10.19
N SER A 106 6.53 11.13 9.53
CA SER A 106 7.23 10.10 8.73
C SER A 106 7.73 10.66 7.41
N TRP A 107 8.94 10.29 7.00
CA TRP A 107 9.53 10.70 5.71
C TRP A 107 8.66 10.32 4.51
N PHE A 108 7.99 9.16 4.57
CA PHE A 108 7.06 8.72 3.54
C PHE A 108 5.92 9.72 3.31
N MET A 109 5.22 10.12 4.37
CA MET A 109 4.13 11.10 4.26
C MET A 109 4.63 12.49 3.87
N GLN A 110 5.87 12.85 4.24
CA GLN A 110 6.48 14.12 3.79
C GLN A 110 6.80 14.12 2.30
N ALA A 111 7.16 12.98 1.71
CA ALA A 111 7.42 12.86 0.28
C ALA A 111 6.13 12.72 -0.55
N LEU A 112 5.03 12.28 0.09
CA LEU A 112 3.73 12.15 -0.54
C LEU A 112 2.99 13.50 -0.65
N CYS A 113 3.28 14.44 0.25
CA CYS A 113 2.74 15.80 0.28
C CYS A 113 3.62 16.78 -0.50
#